data_AF-A0A381ILR8-F1
#
_entry.id   AF-A0A381ILR8-F1
#
_cell.length_a   1.000
_cell.length_b   1.000
_cell.length_c   1.000
_cell.angle_alpha   90.00
_cell.angle_beta   90.00
_cell.angle_gamma   90.00
#
_symmetry.space_group_name_H-M   'P 1'
#
loop_
_entity.id
_entity.type
_entity.pdbx_description
1 polymer ?
#
loop_
_entity_poly.entity_id
_entity_poly.type
_entity_poly.pdbx_seq_one_letter_code
_entity_poly.pdbx_strand_id
1 'polypeptide(L)'
;MTTRQLAERMGVAPSRVTAIEKAEATGAITLKTLRSTAEALDCQFVYAFVPTKPLDDILYDQAERKVRNELAHLNHTMRLENQAVNVEDLEGQKRRIVADYLAYFSRKLWDKE
;
A
#
# COMPACT_ATOMS: atom_id res chain seq x y z
N MET A 1 33.50 8.43 10.00
CA MET A 1 33.89 9.01 8.69
C MET A 1 33.47 10.47 8.68
N THR A 2 34.30 11.37 8.17
CA THR A 2 34.00 12.82 8.11
C THR A 2 33.27 13.18 6.81
N THR A 3 32.60 14.34 6.78
CA THR A 3 31.94 14.89 5.58
C THR A 3 32.89 14.93 4.38
N ARG A 4 34.17 15.26 4.62
CA ARG A 4 35.20 15.32 3.58
C ARG A 4 35.53 13.94 3.02
N GLN A 5 35.65 12.92 3.88
CA GLN A 5 35.92 11.54 3.46
C GLN A 5 34.74 10.96 2.67
N LEU A 6 33.49 11.22 3.08
CA LEU A 6 32.32 10.80 2.33
C LEU A 6 32.25 11.50 0.96
N ALA A 7 32.55 12.80 0.92
CA ALA A 7 32.57 13.57 -0.33
C ALA A 7 33.59 13.01 -1.33
N GLU A 8 34.77 12.64 -0.84
CA GLU A 8 35.82 12.01 -1.64
C GLU A 8 35.39 10.64 -2.17
N ARG A 9 34.81 9.78 -1.32
CA ARG A 9 34.28 8.47 -1.74
C ARG A 9 33.13 8.59 -2.75
N MET A 10 32.30 9.62 -2.62
CA MET A 10 31.21 9.92 -3.54
C MET A 10 31.65 10.66 -4.82
N GLY A 11 32.89 11.17 -4.89
CA GLY A 11 33.37 12.00 -6.00
C GLY A 11 32.66 13.36 -6.12
N VAL A 12 32.22 13.95 -5.00
CA VAL A 12 31.47 15.22 -4.96
C VAL A 12 32.14 16.26 -4.06
N ALA A 13 31.71 17.51 -4.15
CA ALA A 13 32.16 18.56 -3.23
C ALA A 13 31.66 18.33 -1.80
N PRO A 14 32.43 18.67 -0.74
CA PRO A 14 31.98 18.53 0.66
C PRO A 14 30.65 19.24 0.96
N SER A 15 30.39 20.38 0.33
CA SER A 15 29.11 21.11 0.45
C SER A 15 27.91 20.29 -0.03
N ARG A 16 28.11 19.38 -1.00
CA ARG A 16 27.07 18.48 -1.48
C ARG A 16 26.68 17.47 -0.41
N VAL A 17 27.65 16.95 0.35
CA VAL A 17 27.38 16.01 1.45
C VAL A 17 26.56 16.68 2.55
N THR A 18 26.91 17.91 2.93
CA THR A 18 26.09 18.69 3.89
C THR A 18 24.67 18.94 3.38
N ALA A 19 24.50 19.18 2.08
CA ALA A 19 23.18 19.31 1.48
C ALA A 19 22.39 17.99 1.46
N ILE A 20 23.07 16.85 1.29
CA ILE A 20 22.49 15.51 1.38
C ILE A 20 21.99 15.25 2.80
N GLU A 21 22.83 15.47 3.82
CA GLU A 21 22.47 15.31 5.23
C GLU A 21 21.26 16.18 5.61
N LYS A 22 21.24 17.44 5.15
CA LYS A 22 20.10 18.33 5.39
C LYS A 22 18.83 17.85 4.68
N ALA A 23 18.94 17.39 3.44
CA ALA A 23 17.80 16.88 2.68
C ALA A 23 17.25 15.57 3.24
N GLU A 24 18.11 14.73 3.84
CA GLU A 24 17.70 13.52 4.55
C GLU A 24 16.88 13.87 5.78
N ALA A 25 17.37 14.81 6.61
CA ALA A 25 16.66 15.27 7.80
C ALA A 25 15.29 15.92 7.48
N THR A 26 15.15 16.58 6.32
CA THR A 26 13.87 17.18 5.89
C THR A 26 13.00 16.23 5.06
N GLY A 27 13.46 15.01 4.75
CA GLY A 27 12.77 14.07 3.86
C GLY A 27 12.71 14.50 2.39
N ALA A 28 13.48 15.52 1.99
CA ALA A 28 13.56 16.00 0.60
C ALA A 28 14.59 15.23 -0.24
N ILE A 29 15.34 14.31 0.39
CA ILE A 29 16.34 13.49 -0.29
C ILE A 29 15.69 12.54 -1.30
N THR A 30 16.36 12.34 -2.43
CA THR A 30 15.88 11.42 -3.46
C THR A 30 16.43 10.00 -3.25
N LEU A 31 15.67 8.98 -3.66
CA LEU A 31 16.13 7.58 -3.64
C LEU A 31 17.44 7.39 -4.42
N LYS A 32 17.64 8.14 -5.51
CA LYS A 32 18.89 8.13 -6.28
C LYS A 32 20.09 8.55 -5.41
N THR A 33 19.90 9.60 -4.61
CA THR A 33 20.95 10.11 -3.72
C THR A 33 21.27 9.09 -2.63
N LEU A 34 20.25 8.53 -1.97
CA LEU A 34 20.42 7.48 -0.96
C LEU A 34 21.15 6.26 -1.51
N ARG A 35 20.85 5.84 -2.75
CA ARG A 35 21.55 4.74 -3.42
C ARG A 35 23.03 5.06 -3.65
N SER A 36 23.35 6.22 -4.23
CA SER A 36 24.75 6.61 -4.47
C SER A 36 25.54 6.81 -3.17
N THR A 37 24.88 7.31 -2.11
CA THR A 37 25.50 7.40 -0.78
C THR A 37 25.77 6.01 -0.20
N ALA A 38 24.84 5.06 -0.34
CA ALA A 38 25.04 3.69 0.11
C ALA A 38 26.19 3.00 -0.65
N GLU A 39 26.26 3.13 -1.98
CA GLU A 39 27.37 2.62 -2.79
C GLU A 39 28.71 3.19 -2.32
N ALA A 40 28.79 4.50 -2.05
CA ALA A 40 30.00 5.13 -1.53
C ALA A 40 30.34 4.72 -0.09
N LEU A 41 29.44 4.06 0.63
CA LEU A 41 29.66 3.51 1.96
C LEU A 41 30.00 2.01 1.94
N ASP A 42 30.08 1.38 0.76
CA ASP A 42 30.09 -0.07 0.58
C ASP A 42 28.84 -0.76 1.20
N CYS A 43 27.70 -0.06 1.15
CA CYS A 43 26.42 -0.51 1.67
C CYS A 43 25.41 -0.74 0.54
N GLN A 44 24.40 -1.57 0.83
CA GLN A 44 23.24 -1.75 -0.06
C GLN A 44 22.07 -0.89 0.42
N PHE A 45 21.49 -0.09 -0.48
CA PHE A 45 20.24 0.63 -0.21
C PHE A 45 19.02 -0.28 -0.47
N VAL A 46 18.21 -0.53 0.56
CA VAL A 46 16.98 -1.32 0.48
C VAL A 46 15.77 -0.40 0.73
N TYR A 47 14.83 -0.35 -0.21
CA TYR A 47 13.56 0.37 -0.10
C TYR A 47 12.40 -0.61 -0.24
N ALA A 48 11.54 -0.69 0.77
CA ALA A 48 10.44 -1.64 0.82
C ALA A 48 9.19 -1.01 1.43
N PHE A 49 8.02 -1.41 0.90
CA PHE A 49 6.75 -1.20 1.56
C PHE A 49 6.46 -2.41 2.45
N VAL A 50 6.35 -2.16 3.76
CA VAL A 50 6.00 -3.20 4.73
C VAL A 50 4.53 -3.04 5.10
N PRO A 51 3.68 -4.05 4.86
CA PRO A 51 2.28 -4.01 5.26
C PRO A 51 2.14 -3.79 6.78
N THR A 52 1.18 -2.96 7.19
CA THR A 52 0.89 -2.72 8.62
C THR A 52 0.16 -3.88 9.29
N LYS A 53 -0.34 -4.83 8.50
CA LYS A 53 -1.02 -6.07 8.93
C LYS A 53 -0.81 -7.17 7.88
N PRO A 54 -1.10 -8.45 8.20
CA PRO A 54 -0.98 -9.56 7.26
C PRO A 54 -1.69 -9.28 5.93
N LEU A 55 -1.11 -9.75 4.83
CA LEU A 55 -1.68 -9.50 3.50
C LEU A 55 -3.09 -10.09 3.40
N ASP A 56 -3.33 -11.28 3.96
CA ASP A 56 -4.64 -11.93 3.97
C ASP A 56 -5.72 -11.04 4.61
N ASP A 57 -5.39 -10.33 5.68
CA ASP A 57 -6.31 -9.38 6.32
C ASP A 57 -6.57 -8.15 5.43
N ILE A 58 -5.57 -7.71 4.66
CA ILE A 58 -5.75 -6.61 3.69
C ILE A 58 -6.69 -7.07 2.56
N LEU A 59 -6.52 -8.30 2.08
CA LEU A 59 -7.36 -8.91 1.05
C LEU A 59 -8.80 -9.05 1.54
N TYR A 60 -8.98 -9.59 2.75
CA TYR A 60 -10.29 -9.80 3.35
C TYR A 60 -11.06 -8.49 3.54
N ASP A 61 -10.42 -7.47 4.14
CA ASP A 61 -11.04 -6.16 4.34
C ASP A 61 -11.45 -5.53 3.01
N GLN A 62 -10.62 -5.68 1.97
CA GLN A 62 -10.93 -5.14 0.66
C GLN A 62 -12.12 -5.86 0.03
N ALA A 63 -12.21 -7.18 0.20
CA ALA A 63 -13.31 -7.99 -0.32
C ALA A 63 -14.61 -7.63 0.39
N GLU A 64 -14.56 -7.51 1.72
CA GLU A 64 -15.70 -7.08 2.51
C GLU A 64 -16.17 -5.67 2.11
N ARG A 65 -15.24 -4.75 1.88
CA ARG A 65 -15.54 -3.39 1.42
C ARG A 65 -16.22 -3.38 0.05
N LYS A 66 -15.73 -4.19 -0.89
CA LYS A 66 -16.31 -4.27 -2.24
C LYS A 66 -17.72 -4.85 -2.21
N VAL A 67 -17.91 -5.98 -1.53
CA VAL A 67 -19.23 -6.62 -1.39
C VAL A 67 -20.20 -5.71 -0.66
N ARG A 68 -19.76 -4.99 0.38
CA ARG A 68 -20.59 -4.00 1.07
C ARG A 68 -21.08 -2.89 0.14
N ASN A 69 -20.20 -2.38 -0.73
CA ASN A 69 -20.57 -1.35 -1.70
C ASN A 69 -21.56 -1.90 -2.74
N GLU A 70 -21.30 -3.06 -3.32
CA GLU A 70 -22.19 -3.73 -4.28
C GLU A 70 -23.58 -3.99 -3.66
N LEU A 71 -23.62 -4.52 -2.45
CA LEU A 71 -24.88 -4.75 -1.72
C LEU A 71 -25.58 -3.44 -1.33
N ALA A 72 -24.85 -2.35 -1.06
CA ALA A 72 -25.49 -1.06 -0.80
C ALA A 72 -26.20 -0.53 -2.06
N HIS A 73 -25.60 -0.69 -3.24
CA HIS A 73 -26.24 -0.36 -4.51
C HIS A 73 -27.46 -1.23 -4.78
N LEU A 74 -27.35 -2.55 -4.57
CA LEU A 74 -28.47 -3.48 -4.74
C LEU A 74 -29.60 -3.23 -3.74
N ASN A 75 -29.29 -2.95 -2.47
CA ASN A 75 -30.30 -2.65 -1.45
C ASN A 75 -31.08 -1.37 -1.77
N HIS A 76 -30.47 -0.36 -2.39
CA HIS A 76 -31.19 0.83 -2.83
C HIS A 76 -32.27 0.47 -3.87
N THR A 77 -31.95 -0.44 -4.79
CA THR A 77 -32.86 -0.96 -5.82
C THR A 77 -33.91 -1.92 -5.23
N MET A 78 -33.51 -2.87 -4.38
CA MET A 78 -34.40 -3.87 -3.77
C MET A 78 -35.40 -3.24 -2.78
N ARG A 79 -35.06 -2.13 -2.12
CA ARG A 79 -36.00 -1.39 -1.25
C ARG A 79 -37.15 -0.75 -2.04
N LEU A 80 -36.99 -0.56 -3.35
CA LEU A 80 -38.06 -0.12 -4.26
C LEU A 80 -38.97 -1.29 -4.70
N GLU A 81 -38.51 -2.53 -4.56
CA GLU A 81 -39.20 -3.75 -5.00
C GLU A 81 -39.88 -4.55 -3.85
N ASN A 82 -39.84 -4.04 -2.62
CA ASN A 82 -40.50 -4.60 -1.43
C ASN A 82 -40.17 -6.08 -1.13
N GLN A 83 -38.93 -6.50 -1.39
CA GLN A 83 -38.42 -7.81 -0.99
C GLN A 83 -37.64 -7.67 0.32
N ALA A 84 -38.28 -7.97 1.45
CA ALA A 84 -37.61 -8.06 2.75
C ALA A 84 -36.83 -9.38 2.84
N VAL A 85 -35.57 -9.38 2.42
CA VAL A 85 -34.66 -10.51 2.67
C VAL A 85 -34.33 -10.55 4.17
N ASN A 86 -34.40 -11.74 4.78
CA ASN A 86 -34.09 -11.94 6.19
C ASN A 86 -32.60 -11.59 6.46
N VAL A 87 -32.32 -10.84 7.53
CA VAL A 87 -30.99 -10.27 7.80
C VAL A 87 -29.93 -11.36 7.97
N GLU A 88 -30.30 -12.51 8.54
CA GLU A 88 -29.39 -13.65 8.72
C GLU A 88 -28.99 -14.31 7.39
N ASP A 89 -29.91 -14.38 6.42
CA ASP A 89 -29.63 -14.90 5.08
C ASP A 89 -28.69 -13.97 4.31
N LEU A 90 -28.84 -12.66 4.49
CA LEU A 90 -28.00 -11.63 3.89
C LEU A 90 -26.54 -11.71 4.36
N GLU A 91 -26.30 -11.88 5.66
CA GLU A 91 -24.94 -12.06 6.20
C GLU A 91 -24.31 -13.40 5.78
N GLY A 92 -25.12 -14.45 5.60
CA GLY A 92 -24.69 -15.71 5.01
C GLY A 92 -24.24 -15.54 3.54
N GLN A 93 -25.04 -14.86 2.74
CA GLN A 93 -24.72 -14.55 1.34
C GLN A 93 -23.49 -13.65 1.21
N LYS A 94 -23.38 -12.60 2.03
CA LYS A 94 -22.23 -11.70 2.07
C LYS A 94 -20.93 -12.49 2.30
N ARG A 95 -20.89 -13.37 3.29
CA ARG A 95 -19.71 -14.22 3.57
C ARG A 95 -19.35 -15.11 2.39
N ARG A 96 -20.33 -15.68 1.70
CA ARG A 96 -20.11 -16.51 0.51
C ARG A 96 -19.51 -15.70 -0.64
N ILE A 97 -20.06 -14.52 -0.92
CA ILE A 97 -19.57 -13.65 -2.00
C ILE A 97 -18.14 -13.16 -1.69
N VAL A 98 -17.83 -12.83 -0.43
CA VAL A 98 -16.47 -12.48 0.00
C VAL A 98 -15.51 -13.65 -0.24
N ALA A 99 -15.89 -14.88 0.14
CA ALA A 99 -15.09 -16.07 -0.11
C ALA A 99 -14.86 -16.32 -1.62
N ASP A 100 -15.89 -16.12 -2.45
CA ASP A 100 -15.79 -16.24 -3.90
C ASP A 100 -14.85 -15.19 -4.49
N TYR A 101 -14.87 -13.95 -3.98
CA TYR A 101 -13.93 -12.90 -4.37
C TYR A 101 -12.48 -13.26 -4.06
N LEU A 102 -12.22 -13.83 -2.89
CA LEU A 102 -10.88 -14.26 -2.47
C LEU A 102 -10.39 -15.46 -3.28
N ALA A 103 -11.28 -16.40 -3.62
CA ALA A 103 -10.92 -17.63 -4.33
C ALA A 103 -10.78 -17.45 -5.85
N TYR A 104 -11.66 -16.68 -6.50
CA TYR A 104 -11.81 -16.66 -7.95
C TYR A 104 -11.62 -15.28 -8.60
N PHE A 105 -11.83 -14.19 -7.87
CA PHE A 105 -11.87 -12.84 -8.44
C PHE A 105 -10.81 -11.89 -7.87
N SER A 106 -9.66 -12.42 -7.46
CA SER A 106 -8.56 -11.63 -6.89
C SER A 106 -8.12 -10.45 -7.76
N ARG A 107 -8.20 -10.56 -9.10
CA ARG A 107 -7.88 -9.45 -10.02
C ARG A 107 -8.88 -8.29 -9.96
N LYS A 108 -10.17 -8.58 -9.74
CA LYS A 108 -11.24 -7.56 -9.75
C LYS A 108 -11.36 -6.81 -8.43
N LEU A 109 -10.65 -7.23 -7.40
CA LEU A 109 -10.85 -6.78 -6.04
C LEU A 109 -10.45 -5.30 -5.83
N TRP A 110 -9.63 -4.71 -6.71
CA TRP A 110 -9.27 -3.28 -6.71
C TRP A 110 -9.81 -2.49 -7.90
N ASP A 111 -10.52 -3.14 -8.82
CA ASP A 111 -11.18 -2.43 -9.91
C ASP A 111 -12.28 -1.54 -9.32
N LYS A 112 -12.25 -0.27 -9.73
CA LYS A 112 -13.42 0.61 -9.63
C LYS A 112 -14.45 0.08 -10.64
N GLU A 113 -15.72 0.01 -10.23
CA GLU A 113 -16.83 -0.39 -11.11
C GLU A 113 -16.74 0.25 -12.52
#